data_AF-A0A1M4ZU46-F1
#
_entry.id   AF-A0A1M4ZU46-F1
#
_cell.length_a   1.000
_cell.length_b   1.000
_cell.length_c   1.000
_cell.angle_alpha   90.00
_cell.angle_beta   90.00
_cell.angle_gamma   90.00
#
_symmetry.space_group_name_H-M   'P 1'
#
loop_
_entity.id
_entity.type
_entity.pdbx_description
1 polymer ?
#
loop_
_entity_poly.entity_id
_entity_poly.type
_entity_poly.pdbx_seq_one_letter_code
_entity_poly.pdbx_strand_id
1 'polypeptide(L)'
;MTLKLYMAQRITALIMAPLVLMHIAVMIYAIQGGLSAAEILGRTQGSILWFLFYGTFVVAVSIHAAIGLRTVLSEWAGLRGMGLNAAAWGILALLLILGMQAVYGVTAI
;
A
#
# COMPACT_ATOMS: atom_id res chain seq x y z
N MET A 1 -3.71 -4.67 -21.29
CA MET A 1 -4.15 -3.71 -20.25
C MET A 1 -5.37 -2.98 -20.79
N THR A 2 -6.43 -2.74 -20.00
CA THR A 2 -7.54 -1.85 -20.42
C THR A 2 -7.22 -0.40 -20.03
N LEU A 3 -7.86 0.58 -20.68
CA LEU A 3 -7.67 2.00 -20.35
C LEU A 3 -7.99 2.30 -18.88
N LYS A 4 -9.03 1.66 -18.32
CA LYS A 4 -9.43 1.82 -16.91
C LYS A 4 -8.30 1.39 -15.95
N LEU A 5 -7.71 0.21 -16.16
CA LEU A 5 -6.62 -0.28 -15.32
C LEU A 5 -5.35 0.55 -15.49
N TYR A 6 -5.05 0.99 -16.72
CA TYR A 6 -3.93 1.87 -16.99
C TYR A 6 -4.07 3.21 -16.24
N MET A 7 -5.23 3.85 -16.32
CA MET A 7 -5.53 5.10 -15.59
C MET A 7 -5.48 4.90 -14.09
N ALA A 8 -6.06 3.81 -13.57
CA ALA A 8 -5.99 3.49 -12.14
C ALA A 8 -4.54 3.38 -11.66
N GLN A 9 -3.66 2.67 -12.39
CA GLN A 9 -2.25 2.54 -12.04
C GLN A 9 -1.51 3.89 -12.05
N ARG A 10 -1.84 4.80 -12.97
CA ARG A 10 -1.23 6.13 -13.07
C ARG A 10 -1.70 7.06 -11.96
N ILE A 11 -3.00 7.08 -11.69
CA ILE A 11 -3.58 7.92 -10.63
C ILE A 11 -3.03 7.47 -9.27
N THR A 12 -2.99 6.16 -9.00
CA THR A 12 -2.40 5.66 -7.74
C THR A 12 -0.92 5.96 -7.65
N ALA A 13 -0.16 5.94 -8.75
CA ALA A 13 1.23 6.39 -8.74
C ALA A 13 1.37 7.88 -8.37
N LEU A 14 0.52 8.75 -8.93
CA LEU A 14 0.51 10.18 -8.61
C LEU A 14 0.17 10.44 -7.14
N ILE A 15 -0.75 9.66 -6.56
CA ILE A 15 -1.09 9.71 -5.13
C ILE A 15 0.08 9.18 -4.30
N MET A 16 0.67 8.06 -4.69
CA MET A 16 1.76 7.41 -3.95
C MET A 16 3.02 8.25 -3.95
N ALA A 17 3.37 8.95 -5.04
CA ALA A 17 4.62 9.70 -5.14
C ALA A 17 4.87 10.63 -3.93
N PRO A 18 3.97 11.57 -3.57
CA PRO A 18 4.16 12.39 -2.38
C PRO A 18 4.05 11.59 -1.07
N LEU A 19 3.18 10.59 -0.99
CA LEU A 19 3.01 9.78 0.23
C LEU A 19 4.26 8.94 0.53
N VAL A 20 4.91 8.36 -0.48
CA VAL A 20 6.17 7.61 -0.37
C VAL A 20 7.28 8.53 0.11
N LEU A 21 7.42 9.72 -0.50
CA LEU A 21 8.43 10.69 -0.09
C LEU A 21 8.23 11.12 1.37
N MET A 22 6.99 11.45 1.75
CA MET A 22 6.65 11.80 3.12
C MET A 22 6.90 10.64 4.09
N HIS A 23 6.50 9.42 3.73
CA HIS A 23 6.74 8.24 4.55
C HIS A 23 8.23 8.02 4.80
N ILE A 24 9.06 8.04 3.75
CA ILE A 24 10.51 7.86 3.88
C ILE A 24 11.13 8.98 4.74
N ALA A 25 10.74 10.24 4.51
CA ALA A 25 11.23 11.36 5.30
C ALA A 25 10.89 11.20 6.80
N VAL A 26 9.64 10.83 7.11
CA VAL A 26 9.20 10.57 8.49
C VAL A 26 9.93 9.38 9.07
N MET A 27 10.17 8.29 8.32
CA MET A 27 10.93 7.14 8.81
C MET A 27 12.35 7.57 9.17
N ILE A 28 13.07 8.28 8.30
CA ILE A 28 14.44 8.75 8.57
C ILE A 28 14.50 9.59 9.87
N TYR A 29 13.49 10.42 10.12
CA TYR A 29 13.39 11.22 11.34
C TYR A 29 13.02 10.38 12.57
N ALA A 30 11.98 9.54 12.45
CA ALA A 30 11.38 8.84 13.57
C ALA A 30 12.25 7.68 14.09
N ILE A 31 13.02 7.00 13.23
CA ILE A 31 13.83 5.85 13.67
C ILE A 31 15.00 6.21 14.58
N GLN A 32 15.31 7.50 14.78
CA GLN A 32 16.41 7.94 15.64
C GLN A 32 16.23 7.50 17.11
N GLY A 33 14.98 7.31 17.56
CA GLY A 33 14.70 6.75 18.89
C GLY A 33 14.78 5.23 18.96
N GLY A 34 14.66 4.54 17.81
CA GLY A 34 14.39 3.10 17.71
C GLY A 34 13.11 2.75 16.93
N LEU A 35 12.85 1.44 16.83
CA LEU A 35 11.75 0.81 16.07
C LEU A 35 10.92 -0.16 16.92
N SER A 36 10.96 -0.02 18.24
CA SER A 36 10.15 -0.88 19.11
C SER A 36 8.65 -0.59 18.95
N ALA A 37 7.80 -1.58 19.27
CA ALA A 37 6.34 -1.40 19.20
C ALA A 37 5.87 -0.22 20.06
N ALA A 38 6.45 -0.04 21.25
CA ALA A 38 6.13 1.08 22.15
C ALA A 38 6.45 2.44 21.53
N GLU A 39 7.57 2.56 20.81
CA GLU A 39 7.93 3.80 20.12
C GLU A 39 7.05 4.11 18.91
N ILE A 40 6.67 3.08 18.15
CA ILE A 40 5.75 3.23 17.03
C ILE A 40 4.40 3.70 17.56
N LEU A 41 3.83 2.99 18.53
CA LEU A 41 2.53 3.33 19.12
C LEU A 41 2.57 4.71 19.80
N GLY A 42 3.63 5.04 20.52
CA GLY A 42 3.80 6.36 21.15
C GLY A 42 3.77 7.54 20.18
N ARG A 43 4.01 7.30 18.88
CA ARG A 43 3.96 8.33 17.81
C ARG A 43 2.69 8.25 16.95
N THR A 44 1.99 7.12 16.95
CA THR A 44 0.93 6.82 15.95
C THR A 44 -0.45 6.53 16.53
N GLN A 45 -0.53 5.96 17.74
CA GLN A 45 -1.78 5.54 18.37
C GLN A 45 -2.68 6.74 18.69
N GLY A 46 -3.99 6.59 18.46
CA GLY A 46 -5.01 7.63 18.67
C GLY A 46 -5.00 8.76 17.63
N SER A 47 -4.19 8.66 16.57
CA SER A 47 -4.05 9.73 15.57
C SER A 47 -4.88 9.47 14.30
N ILE A 48 -5.94 10.26 14.12
CA ILE A 48 -6.73 10.25 12.88
C ILE A 48 -5.90 10.69 11.67
N LEU A 49 -4.92 11.57 11.86
CA LEU A 49 -4.03 12.03 10.79
C LEU A 49 -3.20 10.87 10.24
N TRP A 50 -2.58 10.08 11.12
CA TRP A 50 -1.79 8.92 10.72
C TRP A 50 -2.66 7.80 10.14
N PHE A 51 -3.87 7.59 10.68
CA PHE A 51 -4.85 6.66 10.11
C PHE A 51 -5.19 7.01 8.66
N LEU A 52 -5.52 8.28 8.39
CA LEU A 52 -5.87 8.73 7.04
C LEU A 52 -4.67 8.69 6.08
N PHE A 53 -3.49 9.11 6.54
CA PHE A 53 -2.27 9.08 5.74
C PHE A 53 -1.92 7.64 5.32
N TYR A 54 -1.77 6.73 6.28
CA TYR A 54 -1.38 5.35 5.98
C TYR A 54 -2.52 4.54 5.35
N GLY A 55 -3.78 4.80 5.70
CA GLY A 55 -4.93 4.19 5.04
C GLY A 55 -5.00 4.55 3.55
N THR A 56 -4.83 5.84 3.22
CA THR A 56 -4.77 6.29 1.82
C THR A 56 -3.59 5.65 1.09
N PHE A 57 -2.42 5.57 1.73
CA PHE A 57 -1.25 4.91 1.18
C PHE A 57 -1.57 3.43 0.88
N VAL A 58 -2.06 2.67 1.86
CA VAL A 58 -2.39 1.24 1.73
C VAL A 58 -3.36 1.00 0.58
N VAL A 59 -4.42 1.80 0.45
CA VAL A 59 -5.37 1.69 -0.66
C VAL A 59 -4.67 1.93 -2.00
N ALA A 60 -3.91 3.03 -2.13
CA ALA A 60 -3.24 3.39 -3.37
C ALA A 60 -2.20 2.33 -3.79
N VAL A 61 -1.36 1.87 -2.85
CA VAL A 61 -0.32 0.87 -3.14
C VAL A 61 -0.91 -0.51 -3.44
N SER A 62 -2.00 -0.91 -2.78
CA SER A 62 -2.64 -2.21 -3.05
C SER A 62 -3.18 -2.26 -4.47
N ILE A 63 -3.83 -1.18 -4.93
CA ILE A 63 -4.32 -1.06 -6.32
C ILE A 63 -3.14 -1.00 -7.29
N HIS A 64 -2.15 -0.14 -7.01
CA HIS A 64 -0.99 0.03 -7.87
C HIS A 64 -0.22 -1.29 -8.08
N ALA A 65 0.09 -1.97 -6.97
CA ALA A 65 0.84 -3.23 -6.97
C ALA A 65 0.04 -4.36 -7.64
N ALA A 66 -1.27 -4.48 -7.38
CA ALA A 66 -2.08 -5.51 -8.02
C ALA A 66 -2.09 -5.39 -9.55
N ILE A 67 -2.21 -4.17 -10.09
CA ILE A 67 -2.21 -3.95 -11.55
C ILE A 67 -0.80 -4.11 -12.14
N GLY A 68 0.21 -3.57 -11.45
CA GLY A 68 1.62 -3.70 -11.86
C GLY A 68 2.08 -5.16 -11.89
N LEU A 69 1.85 -5.91 -10.80
CA LEU A 69 2.20 -7.32 -10.71
C LEU A 69 1.40 -8.19 -11.67
N ARG A 70 0.13 -7.85 -11.97
CA ARG A 70 -0.61 -8.50 -13.05
C ARG A 70 0.12 -8.35 -14.40
N THR A 71 0.68 -7.19 -14.69
CA THR A 71 1.46 -6.98 -15.93
C THR A 71 2.72 -7.84 -15.92
N VAL A 72 3.50 -7.80 -14.83
CA VAL A 72 4.71 -8.62 -14.65
C VAL A 72 4.42 -10.11 -14.79
N LEU A 73 3.40 -10.64 -14.11
CA LEU A 73 3.02 -12.06 -14.18
C LEU A 73 2.61 -12.47 -15.59
N SER A 74 1.97 -11.57 -16.33
CA SER A 74 1.62 -11.84 -17.72
C SER A 74 2.86 -11.86 -18.63
N GLU A 75 3.82 -10.96 -18.43
CA GLU A 75 4.97 -10.84 -19.30
C GLU A 75 6.04 -11.88 -19.00
N TRP A 76 6.34 -12.11 -17.72
CA TRP A 76 7.48 -12.92 -17.28
C TRP A 76 7.12 -14.37 -17.04
N ALA A 77 5.93 -14.63 -16.46
CA ALA A 77 5.48 -15.98 -16.12
C ALA A 77 4.45 -16.54 -17.11
N GLY A 78 4.06 -15.76 -18.12
CA GLY A 78 3.12 -16.20 -19.16
C GLY A 78 1.68 -16.43 -18.68
N LEU A 79 1.30 -16.01 -17.47
CA LEU A 79 -0.05 -16.23 -16.93
C LEU A 79 -1.12 -15.49 -17.77
N ARG A 80 -2.24 -16.15 -18.05
CA ARG A 80 -3.34 -15.59 -18.85
C ARG A 80 -4.71 -15.92 -18.23
N GLY A 81 -5.76 -15.28 -18.76
CA GLY A 81 -7.15 -15.62 -18.47
C GLY A 81 -7.51 -15.53 -16.98
N MET A 82 -8.24 -16.54 -16.50
CA MET A 82 -8.78 -16.57 -15.13
C MET A 82 -7.69 -16.58 -14.06
N GLY A 83 -6.62 -17.37 -14.25
CA GLY A 83 -5.52 -17.45 -13.28
C GLY A 83 -4.81 -16.11 -13.07
N LEU A 84 -4.59 -15.35 -14.15
CA LEU A 84 -4.01 -14.01 -14.07
C LEU A 84 -4.92 -13.03 -13.30
N ASN A 85 -6.23 -13.09 -13.54
CA ASN A 85 -7.19 -12.23 -12.86
C ASN A 85 -7.34 -12.62 -11.38
N ALA A 86 -7.37 -13.91 -11.06
CA ALA A 86 -7.41 -14.41 -9.69
C ALA A 86 -6.17 -13.98 -8.91
N ALA A 87 -4.97 -14.09 -9.50
CA ALA A 87 -3.74 -13.61 -8.88
C ALA A 87 -3.79 -12.10 -8.59
N ALA A 88 -4.24 -11.29 -9.55
CA ALA A 88 -4.35 -9.84 -9.36
C ALA A 88 -5.33 -9.46 -8.24
N TRP A 89 -6.51 -10.08 -8.20
CA TRP A 89 -7.49 -9.88 -7.13
C TRP A 89 -6.99 -10.38 -5.78
N GLY A 90 -6.30 -11.53 -5.75
CA GLY A 90 -5.68 -12.07 -4.55
C GLY A 90 -4.62 -11.14 -3.97
N ILE A 91 -3.74 -10.59 -4.82
CA ILE A 91 -2.74 -9.59 -4.42
C ILE A 91 -3.42 -8.33 -3.86
N LEU A 92 -4.44 -7.81 -4.55
CA LEU A 92 -5.20 -6.64 -4.08
C LEU A 92 -5.80 -6.90 -2.70
N ALA A 93 -6.51 -8.02 -2.52
CA ALA A 93 -7.16 -8.36 -1.26
C ALA A 93 -6.14 -8.58 -0.15
N LEU A 94 -5.06 -9.31 -0.42
CA LEU A 94 -4.01 -9.59 0.56
C LEU A 94 -3.37 -8.30 1.08
N LEU A 95 -2.93 -7.42 0.18
CA LEU A 95 -2.28 -6.16 0.55
C LEU A 95 -3.24 -5.22 1.27
N LEU A 96 -4.49 -5.13 0.81
CA LEU A 96 -5.48 -4.25 1.40
C LEU A 96 -5.88 -4.73 2.80
N ILE A 97 -6.15 -6.02 2.98
CA ILE A 97 -6.57 -6.57 4.28
C ILE A 97 -5.44 -6.46 5.29
N LEU A 98 -4.26 -7.01 4.98
CA LEU A 98 -3.13 -7.01 5.91
C LEU A 98 -2.65 -5.57 6.19
N GLY A 99 -2.61 -4.72 5.16
CA GLY A 99 -2.23 -3.32 5.30
C GLY A 99 -3.21 -2.55 6.19
N MET A 100 -4.52 -2.69 5.97
CA MET A 100 -5.52 -2.00 6.78
C MET A 100 -5.55 -2.53 8.23
N GLN A 101 -5.30 -3.82 8.44
CA GLN A 101 -5.12 -4.39 9.78
C GLN A 101 -3.91 -3.76 10.49
N ALA A 102 -2.80 -3.56 9.80
CA ALA A 102 -1.63 -2.89 10.36
C ALA A 102 -1.92 -1.42 10.70
N VAL A 103 -2.57 -0.68 9.79
CA VAL A 103 -2.97 0.72 10.03
C VAL A 103 -3.87 0.81 11.26
N TYR A 104 -4.90 -0.02 11.33
CA TYR A 104 -5.80 -0.07 12.48
C TYR A 104 -5.05 -0.40 13.77
N GLY A 105 -4.18 -1.42 13.76
CA GLY A 105 -3.43 -1.85 14.93
C GLY A 105 -2.45 -0.82 15.48
N VAL A 106 -1.94 0.11 14.67
CA VAL A 106 -0.99 1.14 15.14
C VAL A 106 -1.62 2.51 15.35
N THR A 107 -2.86 2.73 14.92
CA THR A 107 -3.50 4.05 15.04
C THR A 107 -4.79 4.07 15.87
N ALA A 108 -5.50 2.94 16.01
CA ALA A 108 -6.81 2.90 16.64
C ALA A 108 -6.85 2.14 17.97
N ILE A 109 -5.99 1.15 18.17
CA ILE A 109 -5.92 0.32 19.38
C ILE A 109 -4.65 0.63 20.15
#